data_AF-A0A661VGF8-F1
#
_entry.id   AF-A0A661VGF8-F1
#
_cell.length_a   1.000
_cell.length_b   1.000
_cell.length_c   1.000
_cell.angle_alpha   90.00
_cell.angle_beta   90.00
_cell.angle_gamma   90.00
#
_symmetry.space_group_name_H-M   'P 1'
#
loop_
_entity.id
_entity.type
_entity.pdbx_description
1 polymer ?
#
loop_
_entity_poly.entity_id
_entity_poly.type
_entity_poly.pdbx_seq_one_letter_code
_entity_poly.pdbx_strand_id
1 'polypeptide(L)'
;MPRKQRKLKVSRDEIREAADALDKVGELLLFLGELGDIDKKFKKLDKVMTKILDSDPLVLFPRMDETTMTSIMASMMRFSSVADKDPVRMRPDEQREAGRALKELSSLFNKLAEGME
;
A
#
# COMPACT_ATOMS: atom_id res chain seq x y z
N MET A 1 5.25 -37.40 -49.38
CA MET A 1 6.57 -37.33 -48.71
C MET A 1 6.37 -36.99 -47.24
N PRO A 2 7.00 -37.70 -46.29
CA PRO A 2 6.87 -37.35 -44.87
C PRO A 2 7.67 -36.05 -44.59
N ARG A 3 7.03 -35.05 -43.97
CA ARG A 3 7.72 -33.86 -43.48
C ARG A 3 8.71 -34.29 -42.40
N LYS A 4 10.02 -34.12 -42.65
CA LYS A 4 11.07 -34.25 -41.62
C LYS A 4 10.70 -33.35 -40.44
N GLN A 5 10.33 -33.93 -39.30
CA GLN A 5 10.17 -33.19 -38.05
C GLN A 5 11.51 -32.52 -37.72
N ARG A 6 11.54 -31.19 -37.74
CA ARG A 6 12.70 -30.42 -37.27
C ARG A 6 12.83 -30.68 -35.76
N LYS A 7 14.00 -31.15 -35.32
CA LYS A 7 14.32 -31.25 -33.89
C LYS A 7 14.18 -29.86 -33.26
N LEU A 8 13.44 -29.78 -32.16
CA LEU A 8 13.34 -28.58 -31.33
C LEU A 8 14.75 -28.18 -30.87
N LYS A 9 15.11 -26.91 -31.09
CA LYS A 9 16.39 -26.34 -30.66
C LYS A 9 16.42 -25.95 -29.18
N VAL A 10 15.28 -26.10 -28.50
CA VAL A 10 15.06 -25.65 -27.13
C VAL A 10 14.46 -26.82 -26.36
N SER A 11 15.02 -27.10 -25.19
CA SER A 11 14.56 -28.13 -24.28
C SER A 11 13.27 -27.70 -23.58
N ARG A 12 12.56 -28.68 -23.02
CA ARG A 12 11.38 -28.40 -22.20
C ARG A 12 11.73 -27.62 -20.93
N ASP A 13 12.93 -27.82 -20.40
CA ASP A 13 13.38 -27.17 -19.17
C ASP A 13 13.68 -25.68 -19.43
N GLU A 14 14.35 -25.36 -20.55
CA GLU A 14 14.54 -23.97 -20.99
C GLU A 14 13.20 -23.24 -21.22
N ILE A 15 12.19 -23.95 -21.76
CA ILE A 15 10.84 -23.37 -21.93
C ILE A 15 10.16 -23.13 -20.57
N ARG A 16 10.35 -24.03 -19.59
CA ARG A 16 9.79 -23.88 -18.24
C ARG A 16 10.45 -22.75 -17.46
N GLU A 17 11.77 -22.64 -17.53
CA GLU A 17 12.51 -21.53 -16.92
C GLU A 17 12.09 -20.19 -17.52
N ALA A 18 11.93 -20.11 -18.85
CA ALA A 18 11.42 -18.91 -19.50
C ALA A 18 9.99 -18.57 -19.04
N ALA A 19 9.12 -19.57 -18.87
CA ALA A 19 7.76 -19.35 -18.38
C ALA A 19 7.73 -18.81 -16.94
N ASP A 20 8.51 -19.40 -16.03
CA ASP A 20 8.63 -18.95 -14.63
C ASP A 20 9.22 -17.54 -14.53
N ALA A 21 10.23 -17.22 -15.35
CA ALA A 21 10.80 -15.88 -15.41
C ALA A 21 9.79 -14.84 -15.92
N LEU A 22 9.02 -15.17 -16.96
CA LEU A 22 7.97 -14.28 -17.50
C LEU A 22 6.86 -14.04 -16.49
N ASP A 23 6.47 -15.07 -15.73
CA ASP A 23 5.46 -14.97 -14.68
C ASP A 23 5.89 -13.98 -13.60
N LYS A 24 7.10 -14.16 -13.04
CA LYS A 24 7.67 -13.27 -12.01
C LYS A 24 7.84 -11.83 -12.49
N VAL A 25 8.28 -11.62 -13.73
CA VAL A 25 8.37 -10.28 -14.32
C VAL A 25 6.99 -9.67 -14.53
N GLY A 26 6.01 -10.47 -14.94
CA GLY A 26 4.61 -10.04 -15.06
C GLY A 26 4.02 -9.58 -13.72
N GLU A 27 4.20 -10.36 -12.67
CA GLU A 27 3.78 -10.00 -11.30
C GLU A 27 4.47 -8.72 -10.82
N LEU A 28 5.77 -8.56 -11.08
CA LEU A 28 6.49 -7.33 -10.75
C LEU A 28 5.94 -6.11 -11.50
N LEU A 29 5.62 -6.24 -12.79
CA LEU A 29 5.05 -5.15 -13.58
C LEU A 29 3.64 -4.76 -13.09
N LEU A 30 2.81 -5.74 -12.71
CA LEU A 30 1.51 -5.47 -12.07
C LEU A 30 1.68 -4.71 -10.76
N PHE A 31 2.58 -5.18 -9.89
CA PHE A 31 2.89 -4.54 -8.62
C PHE A 31 3.42 -3.11 -8.80
N LEU A 32 4.30 -2.87 -9.79
CA LEU A 32 4.79 -1.54 -10.12
C LEU A 32 3.66 -0.61 -10.65
N GLY A 33 2.73 -1.15 -11.44
CA GLY A 33 1.54 -0.42 -11.87
C GLY A 33 0.67 0.02 -10.68
N GLU A 34 0.43 -0.90 -9.75
CA GLU A 34 -0.27 -0.61 -8.49
C GLU A 34 0.48 0.43 -7.64
N LEU A 35 1.82 0.35 -7.56
CA LEU A 35 2.65 1.34 -6.87
C LEU A 35 2.48 2.75 -7.48
N GLY A 36 2.42 2.87 -8.80
CA GLY A 36 2.18 4.15 -9.47
C GLY A 36 0.82 4.77 -9.12
N ASP A 37 -0.21 3.94 -8.95
CA ASP A 37 -1.52 4.40 -8.48
C ASP A 37 -1.55 4.66 -6.97
N ILE A 38 -0.78 3.90 -6.19
CA ILE A 38 -0.57 4.12 -4.76
C ILE A 38 0.13 5.46 -4.51
N ASP A 39 1.13 5.87 -5.30
CA ASP A 39 1.79 7.18 -5.18
C ASP A 39 0.79 8.34 -5.32
N LYS A 40 -0.12 8.26 -6.32
CA LYS A 40 -1.20 9.24 -6.46
C LYS A 40 -2.14 9.24 -5.26
N LYS A 41 -2.43 8.08 -4.68
CA LYS A 41 -3.24 7.95 -3.46
C LYS A 41 -2.51 8.51 -2.24
N PHE A 42 -1.20 8.31 -2.11
CA PHE A 42 -0.37 8.89 -1.05
C PHE A 42 -0.37 10.41 -1.10
N LYS A 43 -0.18 11.02 -2.28
CA LYS A 43 -0.27 12.48 -2.43
C LYS A 43 -1.63 13.04 -2.04
N LYS A 44 -2.71 12.31 -2.34
CA LYS A 44 -4.07 12.70 -1.91
C LYS A 44 -4.25 12.52 -0.40
N LEU A 45 -3.78 11.39 0.14
CA LEU A 45 -3.83 11.08 1.57
C LEU A 45 -3.07 12.13 2.37
N ASP A 46 -1.84 12.45 1.99
CA ASP A 46 -1.00 13.46 2.61
C ASP A 46 -1.74 14.81 2.69
N LYS A 47 -2.30 15.28 1.57
CA LYS A 47 -3.10 16.52 1.54
C LYS A 47 -4.32 16.49 2.47
N VAL A 48 -4.99 15.34 2.60
CA VAL A 48 -6.14 15.19 3.51
C VAL A 48 -5.66 15.15 4.96
N MET A 49 -4.56 14.46 5.23
CA MET A 49 -3.94 14.33 6.54
C MET A 49 -3.44 15.67 7.07
N THR A 50 -2.82 16.49 6.24
CA THR A 50 -2.45 17.88 6.59
C THR A 50 -3.68 18.67 7.03
N LYS A 51 -4.77 18.60 6.26
CA LYS A 51 -6.03 19.28 6.64
C LYS A 51 -6.60 18.78 7.95
N ILE A 52 -6.52 17.46 8.20
CA ILE A 52 -6.99 16.87 9.46
C ILE A 52 -6.15 17.38 10.64
N LEU A 53 -4.82 17.46 10.47
CA LEU A 53 -3.90 17.93 11.50
C LEU A 53 -4.02 19.45 11.76
N ASP A 54 -4.33 20.24 10.73
CA ASP A 54 -4.46 21.70 10.83
C ASP A 54 -5.84 22.15 11.34
N SER A 55 -6.82 21.24 11.39
CA SER A 55 -8.17 21.58 11.84
C SER A 55 -8.31 21.46 13.36
N ASP A 56 -9.22 22.23 13.94
CA ASP A 56 -9.60 22.10 15.35
C ASP A 56 -10.17 20.68 15.59
N PRO A 57 -9.55 19.87 16.49
CA PRO A 57 -10.04 18.55 16.83
C PRO A 57 -11.49 18.55 17.31
N LEU A 58 -11.96 19.61 17.98
CA LEU A 58 -13.34 19.73 18.44
C LEU A 58 -14.33 19.96 17.28
N VAL A 59 -13.85 20.49 16.16
CA VAL A 59 -14.65 20.70 14.94
C VAL A 59 -14.67 19.45 14.07
N LEU A 60 -13.55 18.72 13.98
CA LEU A 60 -13.49 17.45 13.25
C LEU A 60 -14.15 16.29 14.00
N PHE A 61 -14.11 16.35 15.33
CA PHE A 61 -14.48 15.24 16.20
C PHE A 61 -15.45 15.70 17.31
N PRO A 62 -16.57 16.38 16.97
CA PRO A 62 -17.41 17.08 17.95
C PRO A 62 -18.12 16.15 18.97
N ARG A 63 -18.10 14.83 18.74
CA ARG A 63 -18.73 13.81 19.61
C ARG A 63 -17.82 12.62 19.90
N MET A 64 -16.53 12.75 19.65
CA MET A 64 -15.59 11.65 19.85
C MET A 64 -15.18 11.53 21.32
N ASP A 65 -15.21 10.33 21.87
CA ASP A 65 -14.71 10.08 23.22
C ASP A 65 -13.18 10.25 23.28
N GLU A 66 -12.68 10.59 24.47
CA GLU A 66 -11.27 10.88 24.73
C GLU A 66 -10.34 9.69 24.38
N THR A 67 -10.83 8.45 24.57
CA THR A 67 -10.12 7.22 24.21
C THR A 67 -9.92 7.07 22.70
N THR A 68 -10.97 7.32 21.92
CA THR A 68 -10.90 7.29 20.45
C THR A 68 -10.01 8.41 19.93
N MET A 69 -10.11 9.62 20.49
CA MET A 69 -9.26 10.75 20.11
C MET A 69 -7.78 10.45 20.38
N THR A 70 -7.47 9.87 21.54
CA THR A 70 -6.11 9.43 21.90
C THR A 70 -5.60 8.35 20.94
N SER A 71 -6.44 7.39 20.55
CA SER A 71 -6.06 6.33 19.60
C SER A 71 -5.80 6.85 18.19
N ILE A 72 -6.57 7.84 17.74
CA ILE A 72 -6.33 8.51 16.46
C ILE A 72 -5.00 9.27 16.53
N MET A 73 -4.77 10.08 17.56
CA MET A 73 -3.51 10.81 17.72
C MET A 73 -2.28 9.88 17.77
N ALA A 74 -2.37 8.77 18.49
CA ALA A 74 -1.30 7.77 18.53
C ALA A 74 -1.05 7.12 17.15
N SER A 75 -2.12 6.81 16.42
CA SER A 75 -2.04 6.26 15.06
C SER A 75 -1.45 7.26 14.05
N MET A 76 -1.81 8.54 14.18
CA MET A 76 -1.26 9.63 13.37
C MET A 76 0.24 9.83 13.62
N MET A 77 0.70 9.77 14.88
CA MET A 77 2.13 9.82 15.20
C MET A 77 2.89 8.64 14.57
N ARG A 78 2.34 7.42 14.63
CA ARG A 78 2.94 6.25 13.96
C ARG A 78 2.97 6.39 12.44
N PHE A 79 1.93 6.96 11.84
CA PHE A 79 1.93 7.25 10.41
C PHE A 79 3.03 8.27 10.05
N SER A 80 3.14 9.37 10.81
CA SER A 80 4.13 10.42 10.53
C SER A 80 5.57 9.91 10.57
N SER A 81 5.88 8.94 11.42
CA SER A 81 7.24 8.36 11.51
C SER A 81 7.64 7.49 10.32
N VAL A 82 6.68 7.13 9.46
CA VAL A 82 6.89 6.32 8.26
C VAL A 82 6.48 7.02 6.96
N ALA A 83 5.77 8.16 7.02
CA ALA A 83 5.22 8.85 5.86
C ALA A 83 6.29 9.39 4.90
N ASP A 84 7.44 9.84 5.42
CA ASP A 84 8.54 10.40 4.61
C ASP A 84 9.52 9.34 4.08
N LYS A 85 9.32 8.07 4.45
CA LYS A 85 10.20 6.98 4.04
C LYS A 85 9.74 6.40 2.70
N ASP A 86 10.67 6.26 1.76
CA ASP A 86 10.44 5.53 0.51
C ASP A 86 10.13 4.05 0.81
N PRO A 87 8.91 3.54 0.49
CA PRO A 87 8.51 2.18 0.80
C PRO A 87 9.43 1.11 0.20
N VAL A 88 10.05 1.39 -0.95
CA VAL A 88 10.96 0.46 -1.64
C VAL A 88 12.34 0.41 -0.97
N ARG A 89 12.66 1.42 -0.16
CA ARG A 89 13.91 1.49 0.62
C ARG A 89 13.76 1.03 2.07
N MET A 90 12.53 0.83 2.55
CA MET A 90 12.27 0.26 3.86
C MET A 90 12.68 -1.22 3.92
N ARG A 91 13.11 -1.68 5.09
CA ARG A 91 13.31 -3.11 5.33
C ARG A 91 11.95 -3.84 5.36
N PRO A 92 11.89 -5.15 5.09
CA PRO A 92 10.62 -5.88 5.03
C PRO A 92 9.79 -5.86 6.33
N ASP A 93 10.44 -5.82 7.50
CA ASP A 93 9.78 -5.63 8.79
C ASP A 93 9.17 -4.23 8.92
N GLU A 94 9.89 -3.19 8.50
CA GLU A 94 9.43 -1.80 8.50
C GLU A 94 8.26 -1.60 7.53
N GLN A 95 8.31 -2.21 6.34
CA GLN A 95 7.19 -2.21 5.38
C GLN A 95 5.91 -2.81 5.98
N ARG A 96 6.04 -3.93 6.72
CA ARG A 96 4.92 -4.60 7.37
C ARG A 96 4.36 -3.79 8.54
N GLU A 97 5.21 -3.13 9.31
CA GLU A 97 4.78 -2.26 10.40
C GLU A 97 4.05 -1.01 9.87
N ALA A 98 4.64 -0.33 8.88
CA ALA A 98 4.01 0.80 8.20
C ALA A 98 2.65 0.42 7.58
N GLY A 99 2.58 -0.74 6.91
CA GLY A 99 1.33 -1.26 6.36
C GLY A 99 0.25 -1.56 7.41
N ARG A 100 0.64 -2.02 8.61
CA ARG A 100 -0.29 -2.21 9.73
C ARG A 100 -0.81 -0.89 10.29
N ALA A 101 0.08 0.07 10.53
CA ALA A 101 -0.30 1.40 11.00
C ALA A 101 -1.29 2.10 10.03
N LEU A 102 -1.05 2.00 8.73
CA LEU A 102 -1.95 2.55 7.70
C LEU A 102 -3.34 1.89 7.72
N LYS A 103 -3.42 0.57 7.93
CA LYS A 103 -4.70 -0.15 8.03
C LYS A 103 -5.46 0.19 9.31
N GLU A 104 -4.76 0.31 10.43
CA GLU A 104 -5.35 0.77 11.71
C GLU A 104 -5.95 2.16 11.55
N LEU A 105 -5.19 3.11 10.98
CA LEU A 105 -5.66 4.47 10.76
C LEU A 105 -6.86 4.53 9.80
N SER A 106 -6.84 3.76 8.72
CA SER A 106 -7.96 3.63 7.78
C SER A 106 -9.23 3.15 8.48
N SER A 107 -9.13 2.13 9.35
CA SER A 107 -10.27 1.64 10.12
C SER A 107 -10.83 2.70 11.07
N LEU A 108 -9.95 3.48 11.72
CA LEU A 108 -10.38 4.57 12.61
C LEU A 108 -11.10 5.69 11.84
N PHE A 109 -10.60 6.08 10.67
CA PHE A 109 -11.26 7.08 9.83
C PHE A 109 -12.59 6.61 9.25
N ASN A 110 -12.74 5.32 8.91
CA ASN A 110 -14.04 4.80 8.48
C ASN A 110 -15.07 4.84 9.62
N LYS A 111 -14.70 4.42 10.84
CA LYS A 111 -15.57 4.52 12.02
C LYS A 111 -15.97 5.96 12.32
N LEU A 112 -15.04 6.89 12.15
CA LEU A 112 -15.33 8.31 12.27
C LEU A 112 -16.40 8.73 11.25
N ALA A 113 -16.17 8.44 9.98
CA ALA A 113 -17.08 8.84 8.91
C ALA A 113 -18.49 8.29 9.11
N GLU A 114 -18.62 7.03 9.56
CA GLU A 114 -19.90 6.41 9.94
C GLU A 114 -20.61 7.15 11.10
N GLY A 115 -19.86 7.73 12.03
CA GLY A 115 -20.41 8.49 13.16
C GLY A 115 -20.77 9.94 12.86
N MET A 116 -20.54 10.41 11.63
CA MET A 116 -20.87 11.77 11.17
C MET A 116 -22.20 11.85 10.39
N GLU A 117 -22.81 10.71 10.08
CA GLU A 117 -24.21 10.59 9.59
C GLU A 117 -25.23 10.70 10.73
#